data_AF-A0A1V6DCX6-F1
#
_entry.id   AF-A0A1V6DCX6-F1
#
_cell.length_a   1.000
_cell.length_b   1.000
_cell.length_c   1.000
_cell.angle_alpha   90.00
_cell.angle_beta   90.00
_cell.angle_gamma   90.00
#
_symmetry.space_group_name_H-M   'P 1'
#
loop_
_entity.id
_entity.type
_entity.pdbx_description
1 polymer ?
#
loop_
_entity_poly.entity_id
_entity_poly.type
_entity_poly.pdbx_seq_one_letter_code
_entity_poly.pdbx_strand_id
1 'polypeptide(L)'
;MSIFDLIFGHPAIRALSDEQKKEVNLLLVELVKIGRLDDYLSTSPGGHFDIRCHHTGARRIGMKLNQIGGLELMQAARAHVKRKLKMVMAEHLDYCWQGIGDWKA
;
A
#
# COMPACT_ATOMS: atom_id res chain seq x y z
N MET A 1 -15.50 -0.42 -4.50
CA MET A 1 -15.37 -0.56 -3.04
C MET A 1 -16.75 -0.74 -2.46
N SER A 2 -17.07 -1.96 -2.00
CA SER A 2 -18.37 -2.26 -1.39
C SER A 2 -18.35 -1.93 0.10
N ILE A 3 -19.48 -1.48 0.65
CA ILE A 3 -19.65 -1.22 2.09
C ILE A 3 -19.41 -2.52 2.92
N PHE A 4 -19.60 -3.68 2.29
CA PHE A 4 -19.33 -4.98 2.91
C PHE A 4 -17.83 -5.27 3.13
N ASP A 5 -16.94 -4.73 2.27
CA ASP A 5 -15.48 -4.89 2.42
C ASP A 5 -14.94 -4.14 3.65
N LEU A 6 -15.66 -3.10 4.08
CA LEU A 6 -15.33 -2.25 5.22
C LEU A 6 -15.58 -2.93 6.57
N ILE A 7 -16.56 -3.83 6.64
CA ILE A 7 -17.02 -4.46 7.89
C ILE A 7 -16.37 -5.82 8.12
N PHE A 8 -16.18 -6.62 7.06
CA PHE A 8 -15.69 -8.00 7.18
C PHE A 8 -14.22 -8.19 6.78
N GLY A 9 -13.53 -7.11 6.39
CA GLY A 9 -12.18 -7.16 5.84
C GLY A 9 -12.18 -7.48 4.34
N HIS A 10 -11.22 -6.92 3.61
CA HIS A 10 -11.14 -7.08 2.15
C HIS A 10 -11.06 -8.58 1.77
N PRO A 11 -11.89 -9.07 0.84
CA PRO A 11 -11.92 -10.49 0.46
C PRO A 11 -10.53 -11.06 0.15
N ALA A 12 -9.69 -10.27 -0.52
CA ALA A 12 -8.30 -10.60 -0.83
C ALA A 12 -7.46 -10.97 0.41
N ILE A 13 -7.64 -10.30 1.55
CA ILE A 13 -6.91 -10.59 2.79
C ILE A 13 -7.48 -11.85 3.48
N ARG A 14 -8.79 -12.07 3.38
CA ARG A 14 -9.45 -13.22 4.02
C ARG A 14 -9.05 -14.54 3.38
N ALA A 15 -8.82 -14.53 2.07
CA ALA A 15 -8.42 -15.70 1.28
C ALA A 15 -6.96 -16.16 1.55
N LEU A 16 -6.16 -15.34 2.22
CA LEU A 16 -4.75 -15.66 2.51
C LEU A 16 -4.62 -16.74 3.60
N SER A 17 -3.52 -17.49 3.56
CA SER A 17 -3.11 -18.35 4.68
C SER A 17 -2.78 -17.51 5.92
N ASP A 18 -2.74 -18.14 7.10
CA ASP A 18 -2.47 -17.40 8.34
C ASP A 18 -1.06 -16.78 8.37
N GLU A 19 -0.08 -17.44 7.75
CA GLU A 19 1.27 -16.92 7.58
C GLU A 19 1.28 -15.67 6.69
N GLN A 20 0.60 -15.74 5.55
CA GLN A 20 0.44 -14.60 4.64
C GLN A 20 -0.32 -13.44 5.29
N LYS A 21 -1.35 -13.73 6.10
CA LYS A 21 -2.08 -12.70 6.86
C LYS A 21 -1.16 -11.97 7.83
N LYS A 22 -0.30 -12.69 8.56
CA LYS A 22 0.67 -12.07 9.48
C LYS A 22 1.64 -11.17 8.71
N GLU A 23 2.20 -11.67 7.60
CA GLU A 23 3.12 -10.90 6.75
C GLU A 23 2.44 -9.63 6.21
N VAL A 24 1.25 -9.77 5.63
CA VAL A 24 0.47 -8.64 5.10
C VAL A 24 0.15 -7.63 6.19
N ASN A 25 -0.23 -8.07 7.40
CA ASN A 25 -0.49 -7.14 8.49
C ASN A 25 0.75 -6.32 8.88
N LEU A 26 1.94 -6.94 8.89
CA LEU A 26 3.19 -6.21 9.13
C LEU A 26 3.47 -5.19 8.02
N LEU A 27 3.27 -5.58 6.76
CA LEU A 27 3.42 -4.68 5.61
C LEU A 27 2.47 -3.49 5.69
N LEU A 28 1.21 -3.70 6.08
CA LEU A 28 0.22 -2.62 6.25
C LEU A 28 0.61 -1.68 7.40
N VAL A 29 1.10 -2.21 8.52
CA VAL A 29 1.59 -1.40 9.64
C VAL A 29 2.78 -0.54 9.21
N GLU A 30 3.74 -1.12 8.48
CA GLU A 30 4.90 -0.39 7.94
C GLU A 30 4.45 0.69 6.95
N LEU A 31 3.51 0.38 6.06
CA LEU A 31 2.98 1.32 5.07
C LEU A 31 2.30 2.53 5.72
N VAL A 32 1.51 2.30 6.77
CA VAL A 32 0.88 3.38 7.55
C VAL A 32 1.92 4.18 8.32
N LYS A 33 2.98 3.55 8.83
CA LYS A 33 4.08 4.25 9.50
C LYS A 33 4.80 5.19 8.53
N ILE A 34 5.16 4.73 7.34
CA ILE A 34 5.80 5.55 6.29
C ILE A 34 4.92 6.77 5.97
N GLY A 35 3.63 6.56 5.70
CA GLY A 35 2.71 7.65 5.38
C GLY A 35 2.48 8.66 6.51
N ARG A 36 2.82 8.32 7.77
CA ARG A 36 2.78 9.26 8.90
C ARG A 36 4.06 10.06 9.07
N LEU A 37 5.20 9.46 8.78
CA LEU A 37 6.51 10.03 9.08
C LEU A 37 7.08 10.80 7.88
N ASP A 38 7.02 10.20 6.70
CA ASP A 38 7.80 10.64 5.54
C ASP A 38 6.93 11.06 4.35
N ASP A 39 5.67 10.62 4.28
CA ASP A 39 4.87 10.58 3.04
C ASP A 39 5.37 9.50 2.05
N TYR A 40 4.65 9.29 0.94
CA TYR A 40 5.02 8.34 -0.11
C TYR A 40 5.73 8.99 -1.29
N LEU A 41 5.69 10.32 -1.37
CA LEU A 41 6.29 11.14 -2.41
C LEU A 41 7.15 12.23 -1.78
N SER A 42 8.17 12.67 -2.50
CA SER A 42 9.01 13.81 -2.13
C SER A 42 9.07 14.84 -3.26
N THR A 43 9.45 16.07 -2.94
CA THR A 43 9.77 17.10 -3.94
C THR A 43 11.22 17.05 -4.40
N SER A 44 12.10 16.32 -3.70
CA SER A 44 13.51 16.14 -4.05
C SER A 44 13.96 14.68 -3.86
N PRO A 45 14.85 14.17 -4.72
CA PRO A 45 15.36 12.81 -4.61
C PRO A 45 16.33 12.64 -3.42
N GLY A 46 16.55 11.39 -3.00
CA GLY A 46 17.51 11.03 -1.95
C GLY A 46 16.87 10.60 -0.63
N GLY A 47 17.71 10.18 0.32
CA GLY A 47 17.24 9.61 1.59
C GLY A 47 16.44 8.33 1.37
N HIS A 48 15.18 8.32 1.80
CA HIS A 48 14.26 7.19 1.60
C HIS A 48 13.56 7.19 0.23
N PHE A 49 13.83 8.18 -0.63
CA PHE A 49 13.17 8.37 -1.92
C PHE A 49 14.10 8.07 -3.10
N ASP A 50 13.56 7.45 -4.14
CA ASP A 50 14.29 7.17 -5.37
C ASP A 50 14.46 8.42 -6.26
N ILE A 51 15.08 8.25 -7.43
CA ILE A 51 15.30 9.35 -8.39
C ILE A 51 14.01 9.94 -8.95
N ARG A 52 12.90 9.21 -8.86
CA ARG A 52 11.55 9.64 -9.26
C ARG A 52 10.77 10.21 -8.07
N CYS A 53 11.45 10.43 -6.95
CA CYS A 53 10.89 10.91 -5.69
C CYS A 53 9.81 9.98 -5.09
N HIS A 54 9.85 8.69 -5.40
CA HIS A 54 8.98 7.70 -4.76
C HIS A 54 9.65 7.09 -3.53
N HIS A 55 8.90 6.93 -2.44
CA HIS A 55 9.42 6.30 -1.24
C HIS A 55 9.77 4.82 -1.51
N THR A 56 11.05 4.48 -1.42
CA THR A 56 11.60 3.16 -1.76
C THR A 56 10.99 2.04 -0.92
N GLY A 57 10.84 2.27 0.39
CA GLY A 57 10.15 1.35 1.31
C GLY A 57 8.69 1.08 0.93
N ALA A 58 7.91 2.12 0.62
CA ALA A 58 6.53 1.96 0.18
C ALA A 58 6.43 1.20 -1.16
N ARG A 59 7.35 1.44 -2.10
CA ARG A 59 7.43 0.66 -3.35
C ARG A 59 7.78 -0.80 -3.11
N ARG A 60 8.74 -1.09 -2.21
CA ARG A 60 9.06 -2.46 -1.80
C ARG A 60 7.85 -3.18 -1.25
N ILE A 61 7.08 -2.52 -0.38
CA ILE A 61 5.82 -3.05 0.15
C ILE A 61 4.82 -3.31 -0.97
N GLY A 62 4.63 -2.38 -1.90
CA GLY A 62 3.73 -2.54 -3.05
C GLY A 62 4.09 -3.76 -3.91
N MET A 63 5.37 -3.94 -4.23
CA MET A 63 5.86 -5.12 -4.97
C MET A 63 5.57 -6.43 -4.22
N LYS A 64 5.74 -6.44 -2.89
CA LYS A 64 5.47 -7.61 -2.07
C LYS A 64 3.98 -7.93 -1.97
N LEU A 65 3.13 -6.92 -1.81
CA LEU A 65 1.67 -7.09 -1.84
C LEU A 65 1.21 -7.64 -3.20
N ASN A 66 1.76 -7.12 -4.30
CA ASN A 66 1.49 -7.65 -5.64
C ASN A 66 1.91 -9.12 -5.77
N GLN A 67 3.06 -9.50 -5.20
CA GLN A 67 3.52 -10.89 -5.22
C GLN A 67 2.61 -11.82 -4.41
N ILE A 68 2.08 -11.36 -3.27
CA ILE A 68 1.25 -12.19 -2.38
C ILE A 68 -0.18 -12.35 -2.92
N GLY A 69 -0.80 -11.26 -3.38
CA GLY A 69 -2.23 -11.25 -3.71
C GLY A 69 -2.60 -10.36 -4.88
N GLY A 70 -1.62 -9.95 -5.69
CA GLY A 70 -1.82 -9.17 -6.91
C GLY A 70 -2.48 -7.82 -6.67
N LEU A 71 -3.15 -7.34 -7.71
CA LEU A 71 -3.86 -6.06 -7.73
C LEU A 71 -4.89 -5.94 -6.60
N GLU A 72 -5.65 -6.99 -6.33
CA GLU A 72 -6.70 -7.00 -5.30
C GLU A 72 -6.15 -6.71 -3.91
N LEU A 73 -4.99 -7.28 -3.58
CA LEU A 73 -4.35 -7.02 -2.29
C LEU A 73 -3.73 -5.61 -2.23
N MET A 74 -3.21 -5.10 -3.35
CA MET A 74 -2.75 -3.70 -3.42
C MET A 74 -3.91 -2.72 -3.20
N GLN A 75 -5.07 -2.95 -3.83
CA GLN A 75 -6.27 -2.14 -3.66
C GLN A 75 -6.76 -2.18 -2.20
N ALA A 76 -6.73 -3.36 -1.57
CA ALA A 76 -7.04 -3.53 -0.15
C ALA A 76 -6.12 -2.68 0.74
N ALA A 77 -4.82 -2.69 0.45
CA ALA A 77 -3.82 -1.92 1.19
C ALA A 77 -4.01 -0.40 1.01
N ARG A 78 -4.27 0.05 -0.22
CA ARG A 78 -4.58 1.45 -0.51
C ARG A 78 -5.84 1.93 0.20
N ALA A 79 -6.88 1.09 0.22
CA ALA A 79 -8.10 1.34 1.00
C ALA A 79 -7.81 1.40 2.52
N HIS A 80 -6.90 0.56 3.03
CA HIS A 80 -6.45 0.61 4.42
C HIS A 80 -5.75 1.94 4.73
N VAL A 81 -4.83 2.39 3.87
CA VAL A 81 -4.13 3.68 4.01
C VAL A 81 -5.11 4.86 4.00
N LYS A 82 -6.06 4.90 3.06
CA LYS A 82 -7.11 5.93 3.03
C LYS A 82 -7.87 6.02 4.36
N ARG A 83 -8.20 4.87 4.97
CA ARG A 83 -8.93 4.83 6.24
C ARG A 83 -8.10 5.23 7.45
N LYS A 84 -6.82 4.86 7.48
CA LYS A 84 -5.94 5.10 8.64
C LYS A 84 -5.29 6.49 8.62
N LEU A 85 -5.16 7.09 7.45
CA LEU A 85 -4.55 8.40 7.25
C LEU A 85 -5.59 9.38 6.70
N LYS A 86 -5.63 9.57 5.37
CA LYS A 86 -6.55 10.46 4.67
C LYS A 86 -6.52 10.18 3.17
N MET A 87 -7.49 10.72 2.43
CA MET A 87 -7.62 10.53 0.98
C MET A 87 -6.35 10.91 0.21
N VAL A 88 -5.77 12.09 0.51
CA VAL A 88 -4.55 12.56 -0.16
C VAL A 88 -3.35 11.63 0.03
N MET A 89 -3.21 10.95 1.18
CA MET A 89 -2.14 9.97 1.37
C MET A 89 -2.33 8.72 0.50
N ALA A 90 -3.58 8.33 0.27
CA ALA A 90 -3.86 7.23 -0.64
C ALA A 90 -3.58 7.62 -2.10
N GLU A 91 -3.81 8.88 -2.48
CA GLU A 91 -3.44 9.41 -3.80
C GLU A 91 -1.92 9.47 -3.98
N HIS A 92 -1.18 9.95 -2.98
CA HIS A 92 0.29 9.92 -3.02
C HIS A 92 0.83 8.48 -3.17
N LEU A 93 0.19 7.53 -2.49
CA LEU A 93 0.51 6.11 -2.63
C LEU A 93 0.18 5.58 -4.04
N ASP A 94 -0.93 6.02 -4.63
CA ASP A 94 -1.34 5.67 -5.99
C ASP A 94 -0.20 5.98 -6.98
N TYR A 95 0.35 7.21 -6.91
CA TYR A 95 1.50 7.62 -7.72
C TYR A 95 2.77 6.84 -7.37
N CYS A 96 3.07 6.66 -6.09
CA CYS A 96 4.24 5.93 -5.63
C CYS A 96 4.28 4.48 -6.17
N TRP A 97 3.11 3.85 -6.33
CA TRP A 97 2.97 2.49 -6.87
C TRP A 97 2.84 2.39 -8.39
N GLN A 98 2.92 3.50 -9.12
CA GLN A 98 2.87 3.48 -10.58
C GLN A 98 3.91 2.51 -11.18
N GLY A 99 3.46 1.61 -12.06
CA GLY A 99 4.30 0.61 -12.70
C GLY A 99 4.66 -0.59 -11.84
N ILE A 100 3.99 -0.81 -10.70
CA ILE A 100 4.06 -2.08 -9.96
C ILE A 100 2.93 -2.99 -10.42
N GLY A 101 3.26 -4.11 -11.08
CA GLY A 101 2.27 -5.08 -11.53
C GLY A 101 1.19 -4.44 -12.42
N ASP A 102 -0.08 -4.76 -12.13
CA ASP A 102 -1.25 -4.25 -12.85
C ASP A 102 -1.80 -2.93 -12.28
N TRP A 103 -1.04 -2.22 -11.44
CA TRP A 103 -1.48 -0.97 -10.83
C TRP A 103 -1.61 0.16 -11.87
N LYS A 104 -2.81 0.76 -11.97
CA LYS A 104 -3.18 1.77 -12.99
C LYS A 104 -3.90 3.00 -12.42
N ALA A 105 -3.77 3.26 -11.13
CA ALA A 105 -4.40 4.42 -10.49
C ALA A 105 -3.88 5.75 -11.07
#